data_AF-A0A2M7ASJ3-F1
#
_entry.id   AF-A0A2M7ASJ3-F1
#
_cell.length_a   1.000
_cell.length_b   1.000
_cell.length_c   1.000
_cell.angle_alpha   90.00
_cell.angle_beta   90.00
_cell.angle_gamma   90.00
#
_symmetry.space_group_name_H-M   'P 1'
#
loop_
_entity.id
_entity.type
_entity.pdbx_description
1 polymer ?
#
loop_
_entity_poly.entity_id
_entity_poly.type
_entity_poly.pdbx_seq_one_letter_code
_entity_poly.pdbx_strand_id
1 'polypeptide(L)'
;MTKNNNDWKSYCVKLEDFLNLYFGQKAPALPDNIKEFIVKYGPYISLVLMVLSLPALLLAFGITGITAPFSYLGGVRYGLTFSFNALLTLAVAVLEIVALPGLFKRKLSAWRLMYYSSLVGVLQALLAVNLGGLIIGATLSFYCLFQIKPLYK
;
A
#
# COMPACT_ATOMS: atom_id res chain seq x y z
N MET A 1 -12.92 -35.22 10.10
CA MET A 1 -13.43 -33.93 9.58
C MET A 1 -13.02 -32.83 10.54
N THR A 2 -12.02 -32.02 10.20
CA THR A 2 -11.69 -30.76 10.89
C THR A 2 -11.14 -29.77 9.87
N LYS A 3 -12.03 -29.29 9.00
CA LYS A 3 -11.75 -28.21 8.04
C LYS A 3 -12.00 -26.89 8.78
N ASN A 4 -11.05 -26.48 9.62
CA ASN A 4 -11.07 -25.15 10.23
C ASN A 4 -9.67 -24.55 10.17
N ASN A 5 -9.37 -23.86 9.07
CA ASN A 5 -8.20 -23.01 8.96
C ASN A 5 -8.61 -21.73 8.24
N ASN A 6 -9.36 -20.87 8.94
CA ASN A 6 -9.60 -19.44 8.65
C ASN A 6 -9.61 -19.08 7.16
N ASP A 7 -10.78 -19.22 6.51
CA ASP A 7 -10.97 -18.98 5.06
C ASP A 7 -10.36 -17.66 4.56
N TRP A 8 -10.42 -16.59 5.36
CA TRP A 8 -9.84 -15.29 5.01
C TRP A 8 -8.32 -15.32 4.78
N LYS A 9 -7.56 -16.03 5.62
CA LYS A 9 -6.10 -16.16 5.47
C LYS A 9 -5.77 -16.89 4.17
N SER A 10 -6.58 -17.90 3.83
CA SER A 10 -6.45 -18.64 2.56
C SER A 10 -6.64 -17.71 1.36
N TYR A 11 -7.64 -16.81 1.39
CA TYR A 11 -7.82 -15.81 0.33
C TYR A 11 -6.65 -14.84 0.21
N CYS A 12 -6.10 -14.37 1.34
CA CYS A 12 -4.92 -13.48 1.31
C CYS A 12 -3.70 -14.16 0.67
N VAL A 13 -3.44 -15.42 1.02
CA VAL A 13 -2.34 -16.21 0.42
C VAL A 13 -2.57 -16.42 -1.07
N LYS A 14 -3.79 -16.83 -1.47
CA LYS A 14 -4.15 -17.01 -2.89
C LYS A 14 -3.96 -15.72 -3.70
N LEU A 15 -4.32 -14.58 -3.12
CA LEU A 15 -4.14 -13.28 -3.79
C LEU A 15 -2.65 -12.93 -3.92
N GLU A 16 -1.87 -13.14 -2.87
CA GLU A 16 -0.42 -12.91 -2.91
C GLU A 16 0.26 -13.81 -3.96
N ASP A 17 -0.14 -15.09 -4.04
CA ASP A 17 0.37 -16.03 -5.03
C ASP A 17 -0.03 -15.65 -6.45
N PHE A 18 -1.28 -15.22 -6.65
CA PHE A 18 -1.76 -14.72 -7.94
C PHE A 18 -0.95 -13.49 -8.39
N LEU A 19 -0.75 -12.52 -7.51
CA LEU A 19 0.04 -11.33 -7.82
C LEU A 19 1.52 -11.68 -8.04
N ASN A 20 2.07 -12.63 -7.30
CA ASN A 20 3.43 -13.12 -7.51
C ASN A 20 3.59 -13.80 -8.89
N LEU A 21 2.60 -14.59 -9.31
CA LEU A 21 2.61 -15.23 -10.63
C LEU A 21 2.70 -14.18 -11.75
N TYR A 22 1.95 -13.09 -11.65
CA TYR A 22 1.95 -12.06 -12.71
C TYR A 22 3.12 -11.08 -12.59
N PHE A 23 3.38 -10.53 -11.40
CA PHE A 23 4.36 -9.46 -11.22
C PHE A 23 5.76 -9.96 -10.85
N GLY A 24 5.87 -11.10 -10.18
CA GLY A 24 7.16 -11.69 -9.81
C GLY A 24 7.73 -12.63 -10.86
N GLN A 25 6.87 -13.39 -11.55
CA GLN A 25 7.30 -14.48 -12.44
C GLN A 25 7.08 -14.17 -13.92
N LYS A 26 5.91 -13.65 -14.32
CA LYS A 26 5.59 -13.39 -15.73
C LYS A 26 6.03 -12.01 -16.22
N ALA A 27 6.07 -11.01 -15.35
CA ALA A 27 6.52 -9.67 -15.72
C ALA A 27 8.04 -9.65 -16.00
N PRO A 28 8.53 -8.74 -16.86
CA PRO A 28 9.96 -8.60 -17.14
C PRO A 28 10.76 -8.47 -15.85
N ALA A 29 11.73 -9.36 -15.65
CA ALA A 29 12.53 -9.39 -14.43
C ALA A 29 13.45 -8.16 -14.36
N LEU A 30 13.49 -7.51 -13.19
CA LEU A 30 14.49 -6.47 -12.94
C LEU A 30 15.89 -7.09 -12.80
N PRO A 31 16.93 -6.49 -13.41
CA PRO A 31 18.32 -6.82 -13.13
C PRO A 31 18.63 -6.81 -11.62
N ASP A 32 19.50 -7.71 -11.18
CA ASP A 32 19.77 -7.90 -9.74
C ASP A 32 20.39 -6.65 -9.09
N ASN A 33 21.22 -5.91 -9.83
CA ASN A 33 21.76 -4.62 -9.39
C ASN A 33 20.66 -3.59 -9.08
N ILE A 34 19.57 -3.56 -9.86
CA ILE A 34 18.43 -2.66 -9.65
C ILE A 34 17.62 -3.13 -8.44
N LYS A 35 17.37 -4.45 -8.30
CA LYS A 35 16.68 -4.99 -7.12
C LYS A 35 17.46 -4.67 -5.84
N GLU A 36 18.77 -4.87 -5.84
CA GLU A 36 19.65 -4.54 -4.71
C GLU A 36 19.65 -3.04 -4.42
N PHE A 37 19.70 -2.19 -5.45
CA PHE A 37 19.60 -0.75 -5.29
C PHE A 37 18.29 -0.35 -4.60
N ILE A 38 17.15 -0.89 -5.05
CA ILE A 38 15.83 -0.59 -4.46
C ILE A 38 15.79 -1.05 -3.00
N VAL A 39 16.30 -2.23 -2.66
CA VAL A 39 16.24 -2.71 -1.27
C VAL A 39 17.24 -1.99 -0.36
N LYS A 40 18.38 -1.55 -0.90
CA LYS A 40 19.39 -0.80 -0.14
C LYS A 40 18.99 0.66 0.08
N TYR A 41 18.52 1.34 -0.95
CA TYR A 41 18.22 2.78 -0.91
C TYR A 41 16.74 3.09 -0.72
N GLY A 42 15.84 2.16 -1.08
CA GLY A 42 14.39 2.32 -0.92
C GLY A 42 13.96 2.76 0.47
N PRO A 43 14.44 2.16 1.57
CA PRO A 43 14.08 2.61 2.92
C PRO A 43 14.48 4.07 3.20
N TYR A 44 15.64 4.52 2.69
CA TYR A 44 16.10 5.90 2.83
C TYR A 44 15.27 6.86 1.96
N ILE A 45 14.97 6.47 0.72
CA ILE A 45 14.12 7.24 -0.19
C ILE A 45 12.73 7.39 0.43
N SER A 46 12.13 6.30 0.92
CA SER A 46 10.84 6.33 1.61
C SER A 46 10.88 7.21 2.86
N LEU A 47 11.93 7.14 3.68
CA LEU A 47 12.08 8.00 4.86
C LEU A 47 12.11 9.49 4.46
N VAL A 48 12.92 9.86 3.46
CA VAL A 48 13.01 11.25 2.99
C VAL A 48 11.68 11.72 2.42
N LEU A 49 11.04 10.93 1.56
CA LEU A 49 9.73 11.27 0.98
C LEU A 49 8.65 11.40 2.05
N MET A 50 8.68 10.55 3.07
CA MET A 50 7.76 10.63 4.21
C MET A 50 7.97 11.92 5.00
N VAL A 51 9.22 12.28 5.33
CA VAL A 51 9.50 13.52 6.06
C VAL A 51 9.12 14.76 5.25
N LEU A 52 9.36 14.74 3.94
CA LEU A 52 8.96 15.83 3.04
C LEU A 52 7.43 15.90 2.86
N SER A 53 6.73 14.77 2.92
CA SER A 53 5.27 14.73 2.80
C SER A 53 4.56 15.04 4.12
N LEU A 54 5.23 14.95 5.28
CA LEU A 54 4.62 15.20 6.60
C LEU A 54 3.86 16.54 6.67
N PRO A 55 4.41 17.69 6.24
CA PRO A 55 3.65 18.94 6.26
C PRO A 55 2.38 18.88 5.41
N ALA A 56 2.47 18.29 4.21
CA ALA A 56 1.33 18.14 3.31
C ALA A 56 0.28 17.19 3.89
N LEU A 57 0.69 16.08 4.50
CA LEU A 57 -0.19 15.14 5.18
C LEU A 57 -0.88 15.79 6.37
N LEU A 58 -0.16 16.51 7.23
CA LEU A 58 -0.74 17.20 8.38
C LEU A 58 -1.75 18.28 7.94
N LEU A 59 -1.44 19.05 6.90
CA LEU A 59 -2.38 20.00 6.32
C LEU A 59 -3.60 19.29 5.73
N ALA A 60 -3.40 18.21 4.97
CA ALA A 60 -4.50 17.45 4.38
C ALA A 60 -5.41 16.85 5.46
N PHE A 61 -4.86 16.27 6.53
CA PHE A 61 -5.64 15.75 7.65
C PHE A 61 -6.31 16.86 8.46
N GLY A 62 -5.65 18.00 8.66
CA GLY A 62 -6.24 19.18 9.30
C GLY A 62 -7.45 19.71 8.55
N ILE A 63 -7.31 19.91 7.23
CA ILE A 63 -8.41 20.32 6.35
C ILE A 63 -9.51 19.27 6.39
N THR A 64 -9.16 17.99 6.24
CA THR A 64 -10.12 16.87 6.26
C THR A 64 -10.94 16.86 7.54
N GLY A 65 -10.31 17.07 8.71
CA GLY A 65 -11.00 17.11 10.00
C GLY A 65 -11.99 18.27 10.09
N ILE A 66 -11.64 19.44 9.58
CA ILE A 66 -12.53 20.62 9.55
C ILE A 66 -13.66 20.42 8.54
N THR A 67 -13.38 19.87 7.36
CA THR A 67 -14.36 19.71 6.27
C THR A 67 -15.25 18.47 6.42
N ALA A 68 -14.88 17.52 7.28
CA ALA A 68 -15.62 16.26 7.44
C ALA A 68 -17.12 16.46 7.75
N PRO A 69 -17.56 17.33 8.67
CA PRO A 69 -18.98 17.55 8.92
C PRO A 69 -19.70 18.13 7.69
N PHE A 70 -19.05 19.02 6.96
CA PHE A 70 -19.61 19.66 5.77
C PHE A 70 -19.72 18.71 4.59
N SER A 71 -18.93 17.64 4.53
CA SER A 71 -19.04 16.62 3.49
C SER A 71 -20.44 15.96 3.47
N TYR A 72 -21.15 15.91 4.59
CA TYR A 72 -22.51 15.35 4.67
C TYR A 72 -23.57 16.24 4.02
N LEU A 73 -23.27 17.51 3.73
CA LEU A 73 -24.15 18.39 2.94
C LEU A 73 -24.31 17.90 1.49
N GLY A 74 -23.31 17.19 0.94
CA GLY A 74 -23.39 16.50 -0.34
C GLY A 74 -24.19 15.18 -0.30
N GLY A 75 -24.83 14.88 0.84
CA GLY A 75 -25.56 13.65 1.11
C GLY A 75 -24.77 12.65 1.96
N VAL A 76 -25.50 11.80 2.68
CA VAL A 76 -24.94 10.81 3.63
C VAL A 76 -23.91 9.90 2.95
N ARG A 77 -24.19 9.44 1.73
CA ARG A 77 -23.28 8.59 0.97
C ARG A 77 -21.94 9.28 0.70
N TYR A 78 -21.97 10.54 0.31
CA TYR A 78 -20.74 11.31 0.03
C TYR A 78 -19.93 11.52 1.30
N GLY A 79 -20.57 11.91 2.40
CA GLY A 79 -19.88 12.11 3.68
C GLY A 79 -19.26 10.82 4.24
N LEU A 80 -19.93 9.68 4.08
CA LEU A 80 -19.37 8.37 4.43
C LEU A 80 -18.19 7.99 3.54
N THR A 81 -18.28 8.17 2.22
CA THR A 81 -17.17 7.89 1.30
C THR A 81 -15.96 8.76 1.61
N PHE A 82 -16.17 10.06 1.87
CA PHE A 82 -15.11 10.99 2.26
C PHE A 82 -14.40 10.55 3.55
N SER A 83 -15.17 10.29 4.60
CA SER A 83 -14.63 9.90 5.91
C SER A 83 -13.90 8.56 5.84
N PHE A 84 -14.44 7.59 5.10
CA PHE A 84 -13.80 6.29 4.92
C PHE A 84 -12.49 6.40 4.13
N ASN A 85 -12.43 7.24 3.09
CA ASN A 85 -11.19 7.47 2.34
C ASN A 85 -10.09 8.10 3.21
N ALA A 86 -10.46 9.03 4.10
CA ALA A 86 -9.54 9.61 5.07
C ALA A 86 -8.95 8.56 6.02
N LEU A 87 -9.78 7.66 6.53
CA LEU A 87 -9.33 6.56 7.39
C LEU A 87 -8.39 5.59 6.67
N LEU A 88 -8.69 5.25 5.41
CA LEU A 88 -7.80 4.41 4.60
C LEU A 88 -6.45 5.09 4.34
N THR A 89 -6.45 6.41 4.11
CA THR A 89 -5.22 7.19 3.89
C THR A 89 -4.35 7.16 5.15
N LEU A 90 -4.98 7.30 6.32
CA LEU A 90 -4.29 7.17 7.59
C LEU A 90 -3.73 5.76 7.78
N ALA A 91 -4.49 4.72 7.44
CA ALA A 91 -4.04 3.34 7.52
C ALA A 91 -2.82 3.08 6.62
N VAL A 92 -2.80 3.61 5.39
CA VAL A 92 -1.63 3.54 4.48
C VAL A 92 -0.41 4.19 5.13
N ALA A 93 -0.54 5.43 5.61
CA ALA A 93 0.56 6.15 6.24
C ALA A 93 1.13 5.39 7.45
N VAL A 94 0.26 4.83 8.31
CA VAL A 94 0.68 4.03 9.46
C VAL A 94 1.39 2.75 9.03
N LEU A 95 0.88 2.03 8.03
CA LEU A 95 1.53 0.81 7.52
C LEU A 95 2.93 1.10 6.97
N GLU A 96 3.10 2.20 6.23
CA GLU A 96 4.40 2.62 5.69
C GLU A 96 5.39 3.00 6.80
N ILE A 97 4.95 3.79 7.80
CA ILE A 97 5.77 4.15 8.97
C ILE A 97 6.23 2.90 9.72
N VAL A 98 5.31 1.96 9.97
CA VAL A 98 5.61 0.72 10.72
C VAL A 98 6.49 -0.22 9.91
N ALA A 99 6.42 -0.17 8.57
CA ALA A 99 7.29 -0.97 7.70
C ALA A 99 8.75 -0.50 7.76
N LEU A 100 9.01 0.81 7.89
CA LEU A 100 10.35 1.40 7.77
C LEU A 100 11.45 0.67 8.57
N PRO A 101 11.32 0.43 9.89
CA PRO A 101 12.37 -0.24 10.66
C PRO A 101 12.69 -1.65 10.17
N GLY A 102 11.68 -2.35 9.64
CA GLY A 102 11.86 -3.68 9.07
C GLY A 102 12.37 -3.65 7.63
N LEU A 103 12.10 -2.59 6.86
CA LEU A 103 12.66 -2.39 5.53
C LEU A 103 14.18 -2.20 5.59
N PHE A 104 14.69 -1.41 6.55
CA PHE A 104 16.14 -1.29 6.80
C PHE A 104 16.80 -2.64 7.13
N LYS A 105 16.05 -3.55 7.77
CA LYS A 105 16.51 -4.89 8.16
C LYS A 105 16.18 -5.97 7.13
N ARG A 106 15.62 -5.60 5.97
CA ARG A 106 15.18 -6.51 4.91
C ARG A 106 14.28 -7.64 5.40
N LYS A 107 13.38 -7.34 6.34
CA LYS A 107 12.46 -8.32 6.90
C LYS A 107 11.28 -8.58 5.99
N LEU A 108 10.92 -9.85 5.78
CA LEU A 108 9.73 -10.24 5.03
C LEU A 108 8.45 -9.65 5.66
N SER A 109 8.43 -9.49 6.99
CA SER A 109 7.31 -8.84 7.67
C SER A 109 7.09 -7.38 7.21
N ALA A 110 8.16 -6.64 6.91
CA ALA A 110 8.05 -5.28 6.40
C ALA A 110 7.63 -5.23 4.93
N TRP A 111 8.13 -6.17 4.12
CA TRP A 111 7.63 -6.36 2.77
C TRP A 111 6.11 -6.62 2.75
N ARG A 112 5.62 -7.46 3.68
CA ARG A 112 4.18 -7.70 3.84
C ARG A 112 3.39 -6.46 4.24
N LEU A 113 3.96 -5.58 5.07
CA LEU A 113 3.31 -4.31 5.41
C LEU A 113 3.18 -3.39 4.17
N MET A 114 4.22 -3.32 3.34
CA MET A 114 4.17 -2.58 2.07
C MET A 114 3.19 -3.22 1.06
N TYR A 115 3.06 -4.55 1.08
CA TYR A 115 2.05 -5.25 0.29
C TYR A 115 0.62 -4.86 0.74
N TYR A 116 0.37 -4.83 2.04
CA TYR A 116 -0.92 -4.41 2.57
C TYR A 116 -1.20 -2.92 2.34
N SER A 117 -0.22 -2.03 2.46
CA SER A 117 -0.42 -0.61 2.14
C SER A 117 -0.80 -0.43 0.66
N SER A 118 -0.16 -1.19 -0.23
CA SER A 118 -0.48 -1.20 -1.67
C SER A 118 -1.91 -1.71 -1.94
N LEU A 119 -2.36 -2.75 -1.24
CA LEU A 119 -3.75 -3.24 -1.33
C LEU A 119 -4.78 -2.21 -0.83
N VAL A 120 -4.46 -1.48 0.24
CA VAL A 120 -5.32 -0.40 0.72
C VAL A 120 -5.40 0.72 -0.32
N GLY A 121 -4.29 1.07 -0.97
CA GLY A 121 -4.27 2.04 -2.07
C GLY A 121 -5.12 1.63 -3.28
N VAL A 122 -5.10 0.34 -3.64
CA VAL A 122 -6.01 -0.24 -4.66
C VAL A 122 -7.47 -0.04 -4.26
N LEU A 123 -7.80 -0.32 -3.00
CA LEU A 123 -9.15 -0.16 -2.48
C LEU A 123 -9.59 1.31 -2.49
N GLN A 124 -8.70 2.25 -2.18
CA GLN A 124 -8.97 3.69 -2.30
C GLN A 124 -9.24 4.12 -3.74
N ALA A 125 -8.42 3.67 -4.69
CA ALA A 125 -8.60 4.00 -6.10
C ALA A 125 -9.93 3.46 -6.66
N LEU A 126 -10.36 2.27 -6.20
CA LEU A 126 -11.68 1.71 -6.53
C LEU A 126 -12.83 2.56 -5.97
N LEU A 127 -12.74 2.97 -4.70
CA LEU A 127 -13.75 3.83 -4.07
C LEU A 127 -13.86 5.20 -4.74
N ALA A 128 -12.73 5.74 -5.22
CA ALA A 128 -12.68 7.00 -5.95
C ALA A 128 -13.05 6.87 -7.43
N VAL A 129 -13.31 5.66 -7.93
CA VAL A 129 -13.53 5.37 -9.36
C VAL A 129 -12.37 5.89 -10.23
N ASN A 130 -11.17 5.95 -9.66
CA ASN A 130 -9.98 6.41 -10.34
C ASN A 130 -9.31 5.23 -11.05
N LEU A 131 -9.85 4.85 -12.21
CA LEU A 131 -9.36 3.70 -12.98
C LEU A 131 -7.91 3.88 -13.46
N GLY A 132 -7.52 5.12 -13.80
CA GLY A 132 -6.15 5.41 -14.19
C GLY A 132 -5.16 5.21 -13.04
N GLY A 133 -5.47 5.76 -11.86
CA GLY A 133 -4.68 5.59 -10.65
C GLY A 133 -4.68 4.14 -10.14
N LEU A 134 -5.80 3.44 -10.31
CA LEU A 134 -5.91 2.01 -10.00
C LEU A 134 -4.94 1.20 -10.84
N ILE A 135 -4.99 1.32 -12.17
CA ILE A 135 -4.18 0.50 -13.06
C ILE A 135 -2.70 0.86 -12.88
N ILE A 136 -2.36 2.13 -13.04
CA ILE A 136 -0.95 2.57 -13.01
C ILE A 136 -0.36 2.36 -11.61
N GLY A 137 -1.07 2.80 -10.58
CA GLY A 137 -0.61 2.72 -9.20
C GLY A 137 -0.48 1.27 -8.72
N ALA A 138 -1.47 0.41 -8.99
CA ALA A 138 -1.40 -0.99 -8.60
C ALA A 138 -0.33 -1.74 -9.38
N THR A 139 -0.27 -1.56 -10.70
CA THR A 139 0.73 -2.24 -11.54
C THR A 139 2.14 -1.84 -11.12
N LEU A 140 2.42 -0.55 -10.94
CA LEU A 140 3.76 -0.09 -10.57
C LEU A 140 4.16 -0.54 -9.16
N SER A 141 3.26 -0.38 -8.18
CA SER A 141 3.53 -0.77 -6.79
C SER A 141 3.76 -2.26 -6.66
N PHE A 142 2.85 -3.09 -7.18
CA PHE A 142 3.00 -4.55 -7.13
C PHE A 142 4.17 -5.04 -7.96
N TYR A 143 4.43 -4.47 -9.14
CA TYR A 143 5.61 -4.83 -9.93
C TYR A 143 6.90 -4.65 -9.14
N CYS A 144 7.16 -3.44 -8.63
CA CYS A 144 8.36 -3.17 -7.84
C CYS A 144 8.45 -4.07 -6.61
N LEU A 145 7.31 -4.24 -5.92
CA LEU A 145 7.24 -4.98 -4.66
C LEU A 145 7.50 -6.48 -4.84
N PHE A 146 6.86 -7.13 -5.83
CA PHE A 146 7.08 -8.56 -6.10
C PHE A 146 8.46 -8.85 -6.71
N GLN A 147 9.02 -7.92 -7.49
CA GLN A 147 10.38 -8.07 -8.05
C GLN A 147 11.47 -8.08 -6.97
N ILE A 148 11.31 -7.31 -5.89
CA ILE A 148 12.28 -7.26 -4.78
C ILE A 148 12.00 -8.24 -3.66
N LYS A 149 10.83 -8.89 -3.63
CA LYS A 149 10.42 -9.87 -2.61
C LYS A 149 11.53 -10.90 -2.26
N PRO A 150 12.24 -11.51 -3.23
CA PRO A 150 13.25 -12.53 -2.93
C PRO A 150 14.43 -12.03 -2.08
N LEU A 151 14.65 -10.70 -2.00
CA LEU A 151 15.72 -10.08 -1.22
C LEU A 151 15.33 -9.83 0.25
N TYR A 152 14.06 -10.05 0.61
CA TYR A 152 13.55 -9.94 1.98
C TYR A 152 13.45 -11.33 2.64
N LYS A 153 13.89 -11.43 3.90
CA LYS A 153 13.96 -12.68 4.67
C LYS A 153 13.11 -12.64 5.94
#